data_AF-A0A1V5PD63-F1
#
_entry.id   AF-A0A1V5PD63-F1
#
_cell.length_a   1.000
_cell.length_b   1.000
_cell.length_c   1.000
_cell.angle_alpha   90.00
_cell.angle_beta   90.00
_cell.angle_gamma   90.00
#
_symmetry.space_group_name_H-M   'P 1'
#
loop_
_entity.id
_entity.type
_entity.pdbx_description
1 polymer ?
#
loop_
_entity_poly.entity_id
_entity_poly.type
_entity_poly.pdbx_seq_one_letter_code
_entity_poly.pdbx_strand_id
1 'polypeptide(L)'
;MPDYQTYRLRITVLTPLHIGNGREMLNQYDYAIHDGRTWRINENALLDTQNVEDPRVAASLMRIKPAQLLLPQDFTEGSRYFRYVLKGTPKSEAEGAVLREQIKDVFDRPYVPGTTIKGALRTALAWHLWGKKELRPEISRLRSKPKFAASDYEHELFGKDPNHDLLRALQVRDSASLDTNALMLVNVRVLTGRGKPGSPVEVEALRPQTVIESEVKLDTALFSPWAKARELQLINSKALIDFIQIARQYGLEAIQREQIWARRLPNEQVVRQFQTMLDYPLQANQFFLQVGWGGGWEQKTLGEHLKSNEAFMRAILESERANGWGVGREHMPENVQDFPISRRVVMAYRRNAQGEITAEIPASPLGWVLVSVGNDDLAIPETDWQPEFTEDDEYTPSAPVIEPPQEEKMPIVKPASKPLVESFEAIPQIGDRFKGEVFNQEGRALELFIPGLDDTVAAAYIGPDDNPTSKKYAEGDIVICEVIGLKQIGRICQVQCRKV
;
A
#
# COMPACT_ATOMS: atom_id res chain seq x y z
N MET A 1 38.55 10.64 -23.18
CA MET A 1 37.54 9.82 -22.50
C MET A 1 36.17 10.39 -22.87
N PRO A 2 35.13 9.58 -23.04
CA PRO A 2 33.80 10.10 -23.27
C PRO A 2 33.39 11.03 -22.12
N ASP A 3 32.60 12.05 -22.45
CA ASP A 3 32.04 13.05 -21.52
C ASP A 3 30.95 12.47 -20.59
N TYR A 4 30.78 11.15 -20.59
CA TYR A 4 29.84 10.43 -19.75
C TYR A 4 30.27 8.97 -19.56
N GLN A 5 29.66 8.30 -18.58
CA GLN A 5 29.73 6.86 -18.36
C GLN A 5 28.32 6.27 -18.32
N THR A 6 28.15 5.06 -18.81
CA THR A 6 26.86 4.35 -18.79
C THR A 6 26.99 3.04 -18.01
N TYR A 7 25.97 2.74 -17.23
CA TYR A 7 25.85 1.52 -16.46
C TYR A 7 24.51 0.85 -16.76
N ARG A 8 24.56 -0.43 -17.06
CA ARG A 8 23.37 -1.29 -17.16
C ARG A 8 23.01 -1.78 -15.77
N LEU A 9 21.73 -1.69 -15.43
CA LEU A 9 21.19 -2.19 -14.18
C LEU A 9 20.35 -3.43 -14.44
N ARG A 10 20.64 -4.49 -13.69
CA ARG A 10 19.74 -5.63 -13.50
C ARG A 10 19.22 -5.59 -12.07
N ILE A 11 17.92 -5.34 -11.91
CA ILE A 11 17.26 -5.14 -10.62
C ILE A 11 16.36 -6.35 -10.36
N THR A 12 16.71 -7.18 -9.38
CA THR A 12 15.91 -8.32 -8.95
C THR A 12 15.02 -7.91 -7.79
N VAL A 13 13.71 -8.07 -7.94
CA VAL A 13 12.74 -7.82 -6.86
C VAL A 13 12.88 -8.90 -5.79
N LEU A 14 13.23 -8.52 -4.56
CA LEU A 14 13.41 -9.49 -3.46
C LEU A 14 12.13 -9.67 -2.65
N THR A 15 11.40 -8.57 -2.46
CA THR A 15 10.12 -8.57 -1.75
C THR A 15 9.08 -7.78 -2.53
N PRO A 16 7.77 -8.00 -2.31
CA PRO A 16 6.74 -7.39 -3.13
C PRO A 16 6.91 -5.87 -3.26
N LEU A 17 6.92 -5.38 -4.49
CA LEU A 17 7.24 -3.99 -4.79
C LEU A 17 6.03 -3.25 -5.35
N HIS A 18 5.44 -2.38 -4.53
CA HIS A 18 4.40 -1.45 -4.97
C HIS A 18 4.96 -0.04 -5.21
N ILE A 19 4.72 0.49 -6.41
CA ILE A 19 4.94 1.87 -6.83
C ILE A 19 3.60 2.37 -7.37
N GLY A 20 2.84 3.10 -6.57
CA GLY A 20 1.51 3.56 -6.95
C GLY A 20 1.53 4.71 -7.95
N ASN A 21 0.54 4.75 -8.83
CA ASN A 21 0.25 5.91 -9.70
C ASN A 21 -0.74 6.92 -9.06
N GLY A 22 -1.25 6.60 -7.86
CA GLY A 22 -2.24 7.40 -7.14
C GLY A 22 -3.70 7.04 -7.43
N ARG A 23 -3.96 6.09 -8.34
CA ARG A 23 -5.31 5.56 -8.60
C ARG A 23 -5.69 4.50 -7.57
N GLU A 24 -6.89 4.65 -7.05
CA GLU A 24 -7.59 3.64 -6.24
C GLU A 24 -8.70 3.05 -7.11
N MET A 25 -8.65 1.74 -7.32
CA MET A 25 -9.63 0.98 -8.09
C MET A 25 -10.69 0.42 -7.14
N LEU A 26 -11.95 0.45 -7.55
CA LEU A 26 -13.08 0.02 -6.73
C LEU A 26 -13.72 -1.26 -7.29
N ASN A 27 -13.98 -2.24 -6.40
CA ASN A 27 -14.71 -3.45 -6.77
C ASN A 27 -16.10 -3.11 -7.32
N GLN A 28 -16.49 -3.79 -8.39
CA GLN A 28 -17.69 -3.60 -9.21
C GLN A 28 -17.64 -2.40 -10.17
N TYR A 29 -16.70 -1.47 -10.00
CA TYR A 29 -16.57 -0.28 -10.85
C TYR A 29 -15.35 -0.37 -11.77
N ASP A 30 -14.16 -0.52 -11.20
CA ASP A 30 -12.90 -0.63 -11.93
C ASP A 30 -12.47 -2.09 -12.10
N TYR A 31 -12.81 -2.97 -11.16
CA TYR A 31 -12.49 -4.38 -11.27
C TYR A 31 -13.65 -5.26 -10.83
N ALA A 32 -13.64 -6.50 -11.32
CA ALA A 32 -14.57 -7.54 -10.91
C ALA A 32 -13.79 -8.71 -10.31
N ILE A 33 -14.41 -9.40 -9.36
CA ILE A 33 -13.90 -10.64 -8.79
C ILE A 33 -14.71 -11.79 -9.39
N HIS A 34 -14.01 -12.75 -10.01
CA HIS A 34 -14.62 -13.93 -10.60
C HIS A 34 -13.62 -15.09 -10.62
N ASP A 35 -14.06 -16.27 -10.18
CA ASP A 35 -13.28 -17.51 -10.10
C ASP A 35 -11.90 -17.35 -9.42
N GLY A 36 -11.88 -16.68 -8.27
CA GLY A 36 -10.66 -16.46 -7.48
C GLY A 36 -9.64 -15.54 -8.14
N ARG A 37 -10.06 -14.76 -9.15
CA ARG A 37 -9.24 -13.81 -9.89
C ARG A 37 -9.83 -12.41 -9.86
N THR A 38 -8.96 -11.44 -10.04
CA THR A 38 -9.31 -10.02 -10.13
C THR A 38 -9.15 -9.56 -11.56
N TRP A 39 -10.26 -9.16 -12.16
CA TRP A 39 -10.37 -8.81 -13.56
C TRP A 39 -10.44 -7.29 -13.68
N ARG A 40 -9.40 -6.66 -14.25
CA ARG A 40 -9.40 -5.21 -14.47
C ARG A 40 -10.34 -4.90 -15.62
N ILE A 41 -11.45 -4.24 -15.33
CA ILE A 41 -12.48 -3.91 -16.33
C ILE A 41 -11.91 -2.90 -17.33
N ASN A 42 -12.24 -3.09 -18.60
CA ASN A 42 -12.06 -2.11 -19.67
C ASN A 42 -13.37 -1.34 -19.85
N GLU A 43 -13.51 -0.26 -19.10
CA GLU A 43 -14.73 0.54 -19.03
C GLU A 43 -15.09 1.14 -20.39
N ASN A 44 -14.07 1.56 -21.16
CA ASN A 44 -14.25 2.08 -22.52
C ASN A 44 -14.84 1.00 -23.43
N ALA A 45 -14.27 -0.21 -23.43
CA ALA A 45 -14.78 -1.29 -24.26
C ALA A 45 -16.20 -1.73 -23.88
N LEU A 46 -16.58 -1.62 -22.60
CA LEU A 46 -17.95 -1.86 -22.15
C LEU A 46 -18.91 -0.77 -22.63
N LEU A 47 -18.50 0.50 -22.58
CA LEU A 47 -19.34 1.60 -23.03
C LEU A 47 -19.50 1.62 -24.55
N ASP A 48 -18.46 1.27 -25.30
CA ASP A 48 -18.48 1.19 -26.78
C ASP A 48 -19.50 0.19 -27.33
N THR A 49 -19.94 -0.79 -26.53
CA THR A 49 -20.97 -1.76 -26.92
C THR A 49 -22.39 -1.30 -26.57
N GLN A 50 -22.54 -0.17 -25.87
CA GLN A 50 -23.84 0.38 -25.49
C GLN A 50 -24.27 1.50 -26.45
N ASN A 51 -25.57 1.64 -26.68
CA ASN A 51 -26.12 2.77 -27.43
C ASN A 51 -26.21 4.02 -26.53
N VAL A 52 -25.06 4.58 -26.16
CA VAL A 52 -24.96 5.73 -25.24
C VAL A 52 -25.59 7.03 -25.78
N GLU A 53 -25.87 7.10 -27.08
CA GLU A 53 -26.59 8.22 -27.71
C GLU A 53 -28.10 8.22 -27.38
N ASP A 54 -28.68 7.08 -26.94
CA ASP A 54 -30.04 7.06 -26.39
C ASP A 54 -30.02 7.59 -24.94
N PRO A 55 -30.67 8.72 -24.63
CA PRO A 55 -30.65 9.30 -23.29
C PRO A 55 -31.18 8.36 -22.20
N ARG A 56 -32.06 7.40 -22.54
CA ARG A 56 -32.59 6.41 -21.60
C ARG A 56 -31.53 5.37 -21.23
N VAL A 57 -30.74 4.93 -22.22
CA VAL A 57 -29.62 4.00 -22.02
C VAL A 57 -28.54 4.70 -21.19
N ALA A 58 -28.18 5.92 -21.55
CA ALA A 58 -27.23 6.72 -20.78
C ALA A 58 -27.68 6.92 -19.31
N ALA A 59 -28.94 7.27 -19.08
CA ALA A 59 -29.49 7.43 -17.73
C ALA A 59 -29.53 6.11 -16.93
N SER A 60 -29.71 4.98 -17.60
CA SER A 60 -29.62 3.64 -16.99
C SER A 60 -28.18 3.30 -16.62
N LEU A 61 -27.22 3.54 -17.52
CA LEU A 61 -25.79 3.28 -17.28
C LEU A 61 -25.23 4.09 -16.12
N MET A 62 -25.74 5.31 -15.88
CA MET A 62 -25.37 6.10 -14.69
C MET A 62 -25.74 5.44 -13.36
N ARG A 63 -26.61 4.43 -13.36
CA ARG A 63 -27.07 3.71 -12.16
C ARG A 63 -26.57 2.27 -12.08
N ILE A 64 -26.02 1.75 -13.17
CA ILE A 64 -25.54 0.38 -13.28
C ILE A 64 -24.02 0.38 -13.11
N LYS A 65 -23.53 -0.57 -12.32
CA LYS A 65 -22.09 -0.73 -12.11
C LYS A 65 -21.49 -1.46 -13.32
N PRO A 66 -20.31 -1.07 -13.83
CA PRO A 66 -19.68 -1.74 -14.96
C PRO A 66 -19.64 -3.27 -14.84
N ALA A 67 -19.37 -3.82 -13.66
CA ALA A 67 -19.36 -5.27 -13.45
C ALA A 67 -20.71 -5.96 -13.69
N GLN A 68 -21.83 -5.25 -13.53
CA GLN A 68 -23.18 -5.79 -13.76
C GLN A 68 -23.55 -5.88 -15.25
N LEU A 69 -22.75 -5.25 -16.12
CA LEU A 69 -22.91 -5.36 -17.57
C LEU A 69 -22.21 -6.59 -18.14
N LEU A 70 -21.34 -7.23 -17.35
CA LEU A 70 -20.59 -8.41 -17.75
C LEU A 70 -21.44 -9.68 -17.56
N LEU A 71 -21.39 -10.56 -18.56
CA LEU A 71 -21.96 -11.90 -18.50
C LEU A 71 -20.90 -12.90 -18.05
N PRO A 72 -21.28 -14.05 -17.46
CA PRO A 72 -20.32 -15.07 -17.06
C PRO A 72 -19.37 -15.51 -18.18
N GLN A 73 -19.85 -15.60 -19.43
CA GLN A 73 -18.98 -15.95 -20.57
C GLN A 73 -17.93 -14.89 -20.94
N ASP A 74 -18.09 -13.65 -20.47
CA ASP A 74 -17.15 -12.57 -20.78
C ASP A 74 -15.83 -12.74 -20.02
N PHE A 75 -15.84 -13.43 -18.87
CA PHE A 75 -14.70 -13.70 -17.99
C PHE A 75 -13.72 -14.73 -18.57
N THR A 76 -13.14 -14.38 -19.71
CA THR A 76 -12.12 -15.16 -20.40
C THR A 76 -10.87 -14.31 -20.62
N GLU A 77 -9.69 -14.87 -20.39
CA GLU A 77 -8.43 -14.15 -20.66
C GLU A 77 -8.35 -13.76 -22.15
N GLY A 78 -8.02 -12.49 -22.42
CA GLY A 78 -8.02 -11.92 -23.78
C GLY A 78 -9.35 -11.32 -24.23
N SER A 79 -10.42 -11.44 -23.43
CA SER A 79 -11.67 -10.72 -23.67
C SER A 79 -11.44 -9.21 -23.69
N ARG A 80 -12.04 -8.52 -24.68
CA ARG A 80 -11.91 -7.05 -24.85
C ARG A 80 -12.42 -6.25 -23.65
N TYR A 81 -13.28 -6.85 -22.83
CA TYR A 81 -13.88 -6.20 -21.66
C TYR A 81 -12.96 -6.15 -20.45
N PHE A 82 -11.77 -6.76 -20.53
CA PHE A 82 -10.77 -6.71 -19.48
C PHE A 82 -9.44 -6.20 -20.03
N ARG A 83 -8.79 -5.32 -19.27
CA ARG A 83 -7.46 -4.79 -19.60
C ARG A 83 -6.37 -5.81 -19.28
N TYR A 84 -6.51 -6.47 -18.14
CA TYR A 84 -5.65 -7.55 -17.67
C TYR A 84 -6.31 -8.31 -16.52
N VAL A 85 -5.71 -9.44 -16.13
CA VAL A 85 -6.20 -10.32 -15.07
C VAL A 85 -5.10 -10.58 -14.05
N LEU A 86 -5.44 -10.45 -12.78
CA LEU A 86 -4.56 -10.79 -11.66
C LEU A 86 -5.03 -12.07 -10.99
N LYS A 87 -4.07 -12.94 -10.68
CA LYS A 87 -4.32 -14.11 -9.84
C LYS A 87 -4.63 -13.65 -8.41
N GLY A 88 -5.72 -14.16 -7.87
CA GLY A 88 -6.19 -13.86 -6.52
C GLY A 88 -7.26 -12.80 -6.43
N THR A 89 -7.78 -12.66 -5.21
CA THR A 89 -8.81 -11.68 -4.84
C THR A 89 -8.31 -10.81 -3.68
N PRO A 90 -8.69 -9.53 -3.65
CA PRO A 90 -8.50 -8.70 -2.46
C PRO A 90 -9.19 -9.34 -1.25
N LYS A 91 -8.71 -9.05 -0.03
CA LYS A 91 -9.29 -9.62 1.20
C LYS A 91 -10.79 -9.34 1.33
N SER A 92 -11.21 -8.14 0.93
CA SER A 92 -12.63 -7.76 0.92
C SER A 92 -13.18 -7.91 -0.50
N GLU A 93 -14.19 -8.75 -0.64
CA GLU A 93 -14.96 -8.89 -1.88
C GLU A 93 -16.22 -8.02 -1.88
N ALA A 94 -16.40 -7.19 -0.84
CA ALA A 94 -17.50 -6.24 -0.76
C ALA A 94 -17.43 -5.22 -1.90
N GLU A 95 -18.59 -4.71 -2.31
CA GLU A 95 -18.68 -3.61 -3.25
C GLU A 95 -17.85 -2.41 -2.77
N GLY A 96 -17.16 -1.74 -3.71
CA GLY A 96 -16.37 -0.56 -3.39
C GLY A 96 -15.09 -0.86 -2.61
N ALA A 97 -14.75 -2.14 -2.39
CA ALA A 97 -13.44 -2.51 -1.87
C ALA A 97 -12.34 -1.87 -2.73
N VAL A 98 -11.37 -1.26 -2.05
CA VAL A 98 -10.33 -0.45 -2.68
C VAL A 98 -9.10 -1.31 -2.95
N LEU A 99 -8.59 -1.25 -4.17
CA LEU A 99 -7.31 -1.81 -4.60
C LEU A 99 -6.43 -0.71 -5.20
N ARG A 100 -5.23 -0.51 -4.66
CA ARG A 100 -4.29 0.51 -5.17
C ARG A 100 -3.52 -0.01 -6.37
N GLU A 101 -3.55 0.77 -7.44
CA GLU A 101 -2.98 0.38 -8.72
C GLU A 101 -1.46 0.57 -8.77
N GLN A 102 -0.74 -0.43 -9.31
CA GLN A 102 0.68 -0.34 -9.66
C GLN A 102 0.85 0.59 -10.87
N ILE A 103 1.91 1.41 -10.88
CA ILE A 103 2.25 2.25 -12.02
C ILE A 103 2.55 1.41 -13.28
N LYS A 104 1.96 1.84 -14.40
CA LYS A 104 2.03 1.18 -15.70
C LYS A 104 2.25 2.21 -16.79
N ASP A 105 2.76 1.76 -17.93
CA ASP A 105 2.73 2.56 -19.14
C ASP A 105 1.31 2.65 -19.73
N VAL A 106 1.16 3.34 -20.86
CA VAL A 106 -0.13 3.54 -21.53
C VAL A 106 -0.78 2.25 -22.05
N PHE A 107 -0.05 1.13 -22.06
CA PHE A 107 -0.48 -0.19 -22.53
C PHE A 107 -0.70 -1.18 -21.37
N ASP A 108 -0.89 -0.68 -20.14
CA ASP A 108 -1.07 -1.49 -18.93
C ASP A 108 0.12 -2.38 -18.55
N ARG A 109 1.32 -2.06 -19.05
CA ARG A 109 2.52 -2.81 -18.71
C ARG A 109 3.22 -2.15 -17.52
N PRO A 110 3.39 -2.85 -16.39
CA PRO A 110 4.06 -2.27 -15.24
C PRO A 110 5.53 -2.00 -15.54
N TYR A 111 6.08 -0.94 -14.95
CA TYR A 111 7.50 -0.61 -15.06
C TYR A 111 7.96 0.07 -13.77
N VAL A 112 9.27 0.22 -13.61
CA VAL A 112 9.88 1.00 -12.53
C VAL A 112 10.34 2.34 -13.09
N PRO A 113 9.75 3.46 -12.64
CA PRO A 113 10.22 4.77 -13.03
C PRO A 113 11.66 5.03 -12.58
N GLY A 114 12.47 5.61 -13.45
CA GLY A 114 13.86 5.99 -13.15
C GLY A 114 13.94 6.99 -12.00
N THR A 115 12.91 7.81 -11.82
CA THR A 115 12.75 8.70 -10.66
C THR A 115 12.65 7.95 -9.33
N THR A 116 12.09 6.73 -9.31
CA THR A 116 12.01 5.89 -8.11
C THR A 116 13.40 5.41 -7.69
N ILE A 117 14.17 4.88 -8.64
CA ILE A 117 15.55 4.42 -8.40
C ILE A 117 16.44 5.62 -8.06
N LYS A 118 16.35 6.72 -8.82
CA LYS A 118 17.10 7.95 -8.58
C LYS A 118 16.79 8.54 -7.20
N GLY A 119 15.55 8.48 -6.74
CA GLY A 119 15.15 8.94 -5.41
C GLY A 119 15.79 8.13 -4.28
N ALA A 120 15.81 6.80 -4.41
CA ALA A 120 16.46 5.94 -3.42
C ALA A 120 18.00 6.10 -3.42
N LEU A 121 18.62 6.23 -4.60
CA LEU A 121 20.04 6.57 -4.72
C LEU A 121 20.34 7.97 -4.14
N ARG A 122 19.46 8.96 -4.34
CA ARG A 122 19.57 10.29 -3.72
C ARG A 122 19.65 10.17 -2.20
N THR A 123 18.80 9.35 -1.58
CA THR A 123 18.85 9.14 -0.12
C THR A 123 20.17 8.52 0.32
N ALA A 124 20.64 7.46 -0.36
CA ALA A 124 21.92 6.83 -0.04
C ALA A 124 23.11 7.80 -0.16
N LEU A 125 23.14 8.60 -1.24
CA LEU A 125 24.15 9.64 -1.45
C LEU A 125 24.06 10.74 -0.39
N ALA A 126 22.85 11.21 -0.05
CA ALA A 126 22.65 12.19 1.01
C ALA A 126 23.15 11.67 2.36
N TRP A 127 22.84 10.42 2.68
CA TRP A 127 23.27 9.76 3.91
C TRP A 127 24.79 9.70 4.03
N HIS A 128 25.49 9.32 2.95
CA HIS A 128 26.95 9.30 2.94
C HIS A 128 27.54 10.70 3.04
N LEU A 129 27.02 11.65 2.26
CA LEU A 129 27.52 13.03 2.23
C LEU A 129 27.27 13.77 3.55
N TRP A 130 26.17 13.47 4.24
CA TRP A 130 25.89 13.99 5.57
C TRP A 130 26.99 13.61 6.56
N GLY A 131 27.32 12.32 6.64
CA GLY A 131 28.39 11.83 7.52
C GLY A 131 29.75 12.39 7.12
N LYS A 132 30.08 12.40 5.83
CA LYS A 132 31.35 12.94 5.30
C LYS A 132 31.56 14.42 5.61
N LYS A 133 30.48 15.21 5.64
CA LYS A 133 30.51 16.64 5.96
C LYS A 133 30.35 16.92 7.46
N GLU A 134 30.20 15.88 8.28
CA GLU A 134 29.96 15.99 9.73
C GLU A 134 28.77 16.89 10.07
N LEU A 135 27.73 16.86 9.23
CA LEU A 135 26.54 17.68 9.43
C LEU A 135 25.82 17.26 10.71
N ARG A 136 25.20 18.25 11.36
CA ARG A 136 24.41 18.04 12.56
C ARG A 136 22.96 18.49 12.33
N PRO A 137 22.00 17.77 12.90
CA PRO A 137 20.60 18.18 12.84
C PRO A 137 20.36 19.36 13.78
N GLU A 138 20.12 20.52 13.17
CA GLU A 138 19.90 21.83 13.79
C GLU A 138 18.56 22.42 13.36
N ILE A 139 17.75 22.87 14.33
CA ILE A 139 16.44 23.47 14.11
C ILE A 139 16.54 24.82 13.41
N SER A 140 17.59 25.60 13.69
CA SER A 140 17.87 26.90 13.04
C SER A 140 18.07 26.79 11.52
N ARG A 141 18.39 25.59 11.03
CA ARG A 141 18.58 25.30 9.61
C ARG A 141 17.32 24.74 8.93
N LEU A 142 16.24 24.54 9.68
CA LEU A 142 14.97 24.12 9.11
C LEU A 142 14.15 25.33 8.67
N ARG A 143 13.63 25.26 7.45
CA ARG A 143 12.67 26.25 6.95
C ARG A 143 11.29 26.00 7.55
N SER A 144 10.52 27.08 7.72
CA SER A 144 9.18 27.04 8.32
C SER A 144 8.14 26.28 7.49
N LYS A 145 8.32 26.19 6.17
CA LYS A 145 7.41 25.42 5.30
C LYS A 145 7.78 23.93 5.34
N PRO A 146 6.93 23.02 5.85
CA PRO A 146 7.28 21.61 6.03
C PRO A 146 7.77 20.92 4.76
N LYS A 147 7.12 21.21 3.62
CA LYS A 147 7.49 20.69 2.30
C LYS A 147 8.93 21.02 1.87
N PHE A 148 9.51 22.08 2.42
CA PHE A 148 10.83 22.60 2.08
C PHE A 148 11.75 22.72 3.29
N ALA A 149 11.39 22.08 4.41
CA ALA A 149 12.07 22.27 5.69
C ALA A 149 13.57 21.95 5.60
N ALA A 150 13.93 20.90 4.86
CA ALA A 150 15.31 20.43 4.72
C ALA A 150 16.11 21.10 3.58
N SER A 151 15.57 22.13 2.90
CA SER A 151 16.19 22.68 1.68
C SER A 151 17.63 23.15 1.91
N ASP A 152 17.94 23.70 3.09
CA ASP A 152 19.30 24.19 3.38
C ASP A 152 20.31 23.05 3.54
N TYR A 153 19.89 21.88 4.04
CA TYR A 153 20.71 20.67 4.02
C TYR A 153 20.83 20.13 2.60
N GLU A 154 19.73 20.08 1.84
CA GLU A 154 19.76 19.60 0.45
C GLU A 154 20.69 20.45 -0.43
N HIS A 155 20.70 21.77 -0.25
CA HIS A 155 21.58 22.68 -0.97
C HIS A 155 23.06 22.46 -0.63
N GLU A 156 23.37 22.16 0.63
CA GLU A 156 24.74 21.90 1.06
C GLU A 156 25.26 20.53 0.58
N LEU A 157 24.38 19.53 0.53
CA LEU A 157 24.70 18.18 0.09
C LEU A 157 24.85 18.10 -1.43
N PHE A 158 23.89 18.66 -2.17
CA PHE A 158 23.76 18.47 -3.60
C PHE A 158 24.09 19.71 -4.43
N GLY A 159 23.81 20.90 -3.93
CA GLY A 159 24.07 22.15 -4.65
C GLY A 159 22.97 23.17 -4.48
N LYS A 160 23.33 24.46 -4.59
CA LYS A 160 22.47 25.62 -4.25
C LYS A 160 21.21 25.78 -5.11
N ASP A 161 21.21 25.23 -6.32
CA ASP A 161 20.11 25.36 -7.27
C ASP A 161 20.16 24.20 -8.30
N PRO A 162 19.11 24.01 -9.13
CA PRO A 162 19.07 22.90 -10.09
C PRO A 162 20.19 22.87 -11.12
N ASN A 163 20.83 24.00 -11.43
CA ASN A 163 21.97 24.02 -12.35
C ASN A 163 23.24 23.46 -11.71
N HIS A 164 23.36 23.59 -10.39
CA HIS A 164 24.50 23.16 -9.58
C HIS A 164 24.21 21.92 -8.75
N ASP A 165 23.03 21.31 -8.87
CA ASP A 165 22.65 20.08 -8.19
C ASP A 165 23.48 18.91 -8.75
N LEU A 166 24.24 18.24 -7.88
CA LEU A 166 25.04 17.06 -8.18
C LEU A 166 24.25 16.00 -8.96
N LEU A 167 22.99 15.78 -8.59
CA LEU A 167 22.13 14.77 -9.22
C LEU A 167 21.70 15.14 -10.65
N ARG A 168 22.04 16.33 -11.14
CA ARG A 168 21.97 16.65 -12.58
C ARG A 168 22.86 15.72 -13.40
N ALA A 169 24.03 15.35 -12.87
CA ALA A 169 24.93 14.41 -13.53
C ALA A 169 24.43 12.96 -13.50
N LEU A 170 23.51 12.62 -12.59
CA LEU A 170 22.94 11.28 -12.47
C LEU A 170 21.63 11.17 -13.27
N GLN A 171 21.64 10.47 -14.39
CA GLN A 171 20.45 10.23 -15.22
C GLN A 171 20.07 8.77 -15.09
N VAL A 172 18.86 8.49 -14.63
CA VAL A 172 18.35 7.12 -14.46
C VAL A 172 17.17 6.96 -15.40
N ARG A 173 17.27 5.98 -16.31
CA ARG A 173 16.22 5.67 -17.28
C ARG A 173 15.06 4.94 -16.59
N ASP A 174 13.85 5.18 -17.05
CA ASP A 174 12.73 4.28 -16.74
C ASP A 174 13.10 2.85 -17.17
N SER A 175 12.66 1.85 -16.42
CA SER A 175 12.92 0.46 -16.78
C SER A 175 12.21 0.07 -18.08
N ALA A 176 12.61 -1.06 -18.66
CA ALA A 176 11.75 -1.75 -19.61
C ALA A 176 10.39 -2.05 -18.96
N SER A 177 9.33 -1.98 -19.77
CA SER A 177 8.00 -2.43 -19.35
C SER A 177 7.98 -3.95 -19.20
N LEU A 178 7.26 -4.44 -18.21
CA LEU A 178 7.08 -5.86 -17.91
C LEU A 178 5.70 -6.32 -18.34
N ASP A 179 5.51 -7.62 -18.47
CA ASP A 179 4.17 -8.20 -18.65
C ASP A 179 3.37 -8.12 -17.35
N THR A 180 2.04 -8.05 -17.47
CA THR A 180 1.13 -8.01 -16.31
C THR A 180 1.21 -9.26 -15.43
N ASN A 181 1.72 -10.38 -15.93
CA ASN A 181 2.01 -11.58 -15.14
C ASN A 181 3.02 -11.33 -14.00
N ALA A 182 3.85 -10.28 -14.10
CA ALA A 182 4.76 -9.84 -13.05
C ALA A 182 4.02 -9.23 -11.85
N LEU A 183 2.72 -8.95 -11.97
CA LEU A 183 1.90 -8.38 -10.90
C LEU A 183 1.29 -9.46 -10.01
N MET A 184 1.17 -9.13 -8.73
CA MET A 184 0.41 -9.86 -7.72
C MET A 184 -0.44 -8.90 -6.88
N LEU A 185 -1.47 -9.45 -6.24
CA LEU A 185 -2.20 -8.74 -5.19
C LEU A 185 -1.52 -8.95 -3.85
N VAL A 186 -1.45 -7.89 -3.05
CA VAL A 186 -0.78 -7.88 -1.77
C VAL A 186 -1.64 -7.16 -0.74
N ASN A 187 -1.95 -7.84 0.35
CA ASN A 187 -2.51 -7.20 1.52
C ASN A 187 -1.41 -6.63 2.42
N VAL A 188 -1.50 -5.35 2.71
CA VAL A 188 -0.53 -4.64 3.56
C VAL A 188 -1.23 -4.11 4.80
N ARG A 189 -0.60 -4.28 5.96
CA ARG A 189 -0.99 -3.57 7.18
C ARG A 189 0.14 -2.68 7.67
N VAL A 190 -0.25 -1.61 8.35
CA VAL A 190 0.68 -0.79 9.14
C VAL A 190 0.81 -1.42 10.51
N LEU A 191 1.97 -1.98 10.82
CA LEU A 191 2.27 -2.58 12.12
C LEU A 191 3.04 -1.56 12.96
N THR A 192 2.56 -1.30 14.17
CA THR A 192 3.35 -0.66 15.22
C THR A 192 3.92 -1.78 16.09
N GLY A 193 5.21 -1.74 16.45
CA GLY A 193 5.86 -2.81 17.22
C GLY A 193 5.19 -3.14 18.58
N ARG A 194 4.22 -2.32 19.00
CA ARG A 194 3.26 -2.56 20.08
C ARG A 194 1.92 -1.94 19.63
N GLY A 195 0.80 -2.69 19.67
CA GLY A 195 -0.54 -2.18 19.37
C GLY A 195 -1.33 -2.97 18.32
N LYS A 196 -2.58 -2.55 18.10
CA LYS A 196 -3.43 -3.15 17.07
C LYS A 196 -2.91 -2.76 15.68
N PRO A 197 -2.79 -3.71 14.74
CA PRO A 197 -2.46 -3.41 13.35
C PRO A 197 -3.43 -2.39 12.76
N GLY A 198 -2.91 -1.49 11.92
CA GLY A 198 -3.72 -0.55 11.14
C GLY A 198 -4.67 -1.27 10.18
N SER A 199 -5.61 -0.50 9.62
CA SER A 199 -6.52 -0.99 8.59
C SER A 199 -5.74 -1.61 7.42
N PRO A 200 -6.21 -2.74 6.87
CA PRO A 200 -5.58 -3.34 5.70
C PRO A 200 -5.67 -2.41 4.49
N VAL A 201 -4.64 -2.45 3.66
CA VAL A 201 -4.53 -1.75 2.38
C VAL A 201 -4.18 -2.77 1.33
N GLU A 202 -5.04 -2.92 0.31
CA GLU A 202 -4.79 -3.80 -0.81
C GLU A 202 -4.06 -3.06 -1.92
N VAL A 203 -3.00 -3.66 -2.43
CA VAL A 203 -2.16 -3.07 -3.49
C VAL A 203 -1.81 -4.10 -4.55
N GLU A 204 -1.74 -3.66 -5.80
CA GLU A 204 -1.00 -4.39 -6.83
C GLU A 204 0.51 -4.20 -6.59
N ALA A 205 1.31 -5.25 -6.71
CA ALA A 205 2.76 -5.16 -6.55
C ALA A 205 3.48 -6.04 -7.58
N LEU A 206 4.72 -5.69 -7.91
CA LEU A 206 5.62 -6.58 -8.62
C LEU A 206 6.00 -7.76 -7.73
N ARG A 207 5.96 -8.96 -8.31
CA ARG A 207 6.31 -10.22 -7.65
C ARG A 207 7.80 -10.27 -7.30
N PRO A 208 8.17 -10.90 -6.17
CA PRO A 208 9.54 -11.37 -5.94
C PRO A 208 10.07 -12.16 -7.14
N GLN A 209 11.39 -12.16 -7.32
CA GLN A 209 12.14 -12.75 -8.43
C GLN A 209 11.92 -12.10 -9.81
N THR A 210 11.03 -11.12 -9.93
CA THR A 210 10.92 -10.32 -11.16
C THR A 210 12.25 -9.61 -11.42
N VAL A 211 12.78 -9.78 -12.62
CA VAL A 211 14.01 -9.10 -13.07
C VAL A 211 13.62 -7.90 -13.92
N ILE A 212 14.16 -6.73 -13.57
CA ILE A 212 13.90 -5.46 -14.22
C ILE A 212 15.22 -4.94 -14.80
N GLU A 213 15.18 -4.51 -16.06
CA GLU A 213 16.33 -3.91 -16.73
C GLU A 213 16.18 -2.39 -16.85
N SER A 214 17.25 -1.65 -16.54
CA SER A 214 17.31 -0.19 -16.63
C SER A 214 18.76 0.25 -16.93
N GLU A 215 18.96 1.56 -17.10
CA GLU A 215 20.26 2.16 -17.37
C GLU A 215 20.47 3.42 -16.53
N VAL A 216 21.72 3.62 -16.08
CA VAL A 216 22.19 4.84 -15.46
C VAL A 216 23.26 5.45 -16.35
N LYS A 217 23.11 6.74 -16.64
CA LYS A 217 24.14 7.57 -17.26
C LYS A 217 24.67 8.57 -16.25
N LEU A 218 25.99 8.63 -16.12
CA LEU A 218 26.72 9.62 -15.35
C LEU A 218 27.36 10.63 -16.31
N ASP A 219 26.93 11.89 -16.28
CA ASP A 219 27.51 12.97 -17.09
C ASP A 219 28.81 13.48 -16.44
N THR A 220 29.94 12.96 -16.91
CA THR A 220 31.26 13.24 -16.33
C THR A 220 31.86 14.55 -16.84
N ALA A 221 31.34 15.12 -17.94
CA ALA A 221 31.72 16.47 -18.38
C ALA A 221 31.44 17.53 -17.30
N LEU A 222 30.41 17.35 -16.48
CA LEU A 222 30.09 18.24 -15.35
C LEU A 222 31.13 18.18 -14.21
N PHE A 223 32.11 17.28 -14.29
CA PHE A 223 33.24 17.16 -13.35
C PHE A 223 34.56 17.65 -13.97
N SER A 224 34.55 18.03 -15.23
CA SER A 224 35.75 18.37 -16.01
C SER A 224 36.19 19.84 -15.83
N PRO A 225 37.41 20.21 -16.28
CA PRO A 225 37.85 21.60 -16.34
C PRO A 225 36.90 22.50 -17.17
N TRP A 226 36.23 21.93 -18.18
CA TRP A 226 35.23 22.65 -18.99
C TRP A 226 34.06 23.15 -18.14
N ALA A 227 33.59 22.34 -17.19
CA ALA A 227 32.48 22.71 -16.30
C ALA A 227 32.92 23.81 -15.34
N LYS A 228 34.14 23.71 -14.80
CA LYS A 228 34.73 24.76 -13.96
C LYS A 228 34.84 26.10 -14.69
N ALA A 229 35.29 26.10 -15.94
CA ALA A 229 35.41 27.30 -16.77
C ALA A 229 34.05 27.96 -17.08
N ARG A 230 32.95 27.22 -16.95
CA ARG A 230 31.57 27.70 -17.16
C ARG A 230 30.78 27.90 -15.87
N GLU A 231 31.44 27.80 -14.71
CA GLU A 231 30.79 27.87 -13.40
C GLU A 231 29.70 26.79 -13.20
N LEU A 232 29.83 25.65 -13.88
CA LEU A 232 28.93 24.49 -13.81
C LEU A 232 29.51 23.31 -13.03
N GLN A 233 30.65 23.50 -12.36
CA GLN A 233 31.30 22.43 -11.63
C GLN A 233 30.43 21.97 -10.47
N LEU A 234 30.12 20.67 -10.45
CA LEU A 234 29.32 20.06 -9.39
C LEU A 234 30.20 19.67 -8.19
N ILE A 235 29.70 19.96 -6.99
CA ILE A 235 30.36 19.56 -5.74
C ILE A 235 30.22 18.05 -5.50
N ASN A 236 31.11 17.46 -4.70
CA ASN A 236 30.99 16.08 -4.24
C ASN A 236 30.94 15.01 -5.37
N SER A 237 31.47 15.30 -6.57
CA SER A 237 31.46 14.40 -7.74
C SER A 237 31.94 12.97 -7.45
N LYS A 238 32.92 12.82 -6.55
CA LYS A 238 33.41 11.50 -6.09
C LYS A 238 32.30 10.60 -5.55
N ALA A 239 31.28 11.15 -4.89
CA ALA A 239 30.16 10.34 -4.39
C ALA A 239 29.32 9.74 -5.52
N LEU A 240 29.21 10.41 -6.68
CA LEU A 240 28.55 9.81 -7.84
C LEU A 240 29.42 8.77 -8.55
N ILE A 241 30.74 8.93 -8.53
CA ILE A 241 31.66 7.92 -9.07
C ILE A 241 31.62 6.65 -8.21
N ASP A 242 31.57 6.81 -6.89
CA ASP A 242 31.56 5.72 -5.90
C ASP A 242 30.13 5.30 -5.49
N PHE A 243 29.11 5.58 -6.33
CA PHE A 243 27.71 5.41 -5.94
C PHE A 243 27.35 3.96 -5.57
N ILE A 244 28.01 2.99 -6.21
CA ILE A 244 27.79 1.55 -5.97
C ILE A 244 28.20 1.20 -4.54
N GLN A 245 29.40 1.61 -4.12
CA GLN A 245 29.91 1.35 -2.78
C GLN A 245 29.08 2.07 -1.72
N ILE A 246 28.67 3.31 -2.00
CA ILE A 246 27.81 4.09 -1.11
C ILE A 246 26.44 3.42 -0.94
N ALA A 247 25.80 3.02 -2.05
CA ALA A 247 24.50 2.33 -2.01
C ALA A 247 24.60 0.97 -1.30
N ARG A 248 25.70 0.24 -1.51
CA ARG A 248 25.98 -1.02 -0.80
C ARG A 248 26.03 -0.82 0.71
N GLN A 249 26.82 0.15 1.17
CA GLN A 249 26.94 0.44 2.60
C GLN A 249 25.58 0.85 3.18
N TYR A 250 24.93 1.82 2.56
CA TYR A 250 23.62 2.30 2.99
C TYR A 250 22.57 1.18 3.08
N GLY A 251 22.50 0.33 2.05
CA GLY A 251 21.54 -0.78 1.98
C GLY A 251 21.75 -1.81 3.10
N LEU A 252 22.99 -2.21 3.36
CA LEU A 252 23.32 -3.16 4.44
C LEU A 252 22.95 -2.60 5.82
N GLU A 253 23.32 -1.35 6.09
CA GLU A 253 23.00 -0.70 7.37
C GLU A 253 21.47 -0.49 7.53
N ALA A 254 20.77 -0.18 6.43
CA ALA A 254 19.31 -0.09 6.42
C ALA A 254 18.65 -1.44 6.74
N ILE A 255 19.12 -2.55 6.16
CA ILE A 255 18.61 -3.89 6.46
C ILE A 255 18.83 -4.25 7.93
N GLN A 256 20.01 -3.98 8.48
CA GLN A 256 20.31 -4.25 9.89
C GLN A 256 19.35 -3.50 10.83
N ARG A 257 19.07 -2.23 10.55
CA ARG A 257 18.10 -1.43 11.33
C ARG A 257 16.68 -2.00 11.23
N GLU A 258 16.24 -2.35 10.02
CA GLU A 258 14.91 -2.92 9.81
C GLU A 258 14.77 -4.31 10.44
N GLN A 259 15.84 -5.11 10.46
CA GLN A 259 15.87 -6.39 11.16
C GLN A 259 15.71 -6.22 12.67
N ILE A 260 16.38 -5.23 13.28
CA ILE A 260 16.21 -4.92 14.72
C ILE A 260 14.75 -4.58 15.04
N TRP A 261 14.10 -3.80 14.18
CA TRP A 261 12.67 -3.51 14.32
C TRP A 261 11.82 -4.79 14.18
N ALA A 262 12.10 -5.62 13.16
CA ALA A 262 11.35 -6.83 12.87
C ALA A 262 11.41 -7.87 14.01
N ARG A 263 12.47 -7.90 14.83
CA ARG A 263 12.58 -8.77 16.02
C ARG A 263 11.49 -8.52 17.07
N ARG A 264 10.76 -7.41 16.98
CA ARG A 264 9.64 -7.06 17.86
C ARG A 264 8.30 -7.64 17.38
N LEU A 265 8.26 -8.23 16.18
CA LEU A 265 7.06 -8.81 15.61
C LEU A 265 6.71 -10.16 16.26
N PRO A 266 5.44 -10.60 16.18
CA PRO A 266 5.00 -11.85 16.82
C PRO A 266 5.58 -13.13 16.18
N ASN A 267 6.26 -13.03 15.04
CA ASN A 267 6.87 -14.16 14.35
C ASN A 267 8.20 -13.76 13.69
N GLU A 268 8.98 -14.74 13.27
CA GLU A 268 10.32 -14.57 12.73
C GLU A 268 10.40 -14.42 11.21
N GLN A 269 9.31 -14.60 10.43
CA GLN A 269 9.36 -14.63 8.96
C GLN A 269 10.01 -13.38 8.37
N VAL A 270 9.61 -12.19 8.83
CA VAL A 270 10.19 -10.92 8.38
C VAL A 270 11.66 -10.79 8.80
N VAL A 271 12.02 -11.26 10.00
CA VAL A 271 13.40 -11.27 10.49
C VAL A 271 14.29 -12.17 9.64
N ARG A 272 13.79 -13.36 9.28
CA ARG A 272 14.47 -14.33 8.42
C ARG A 272 14.71 -13.74 7.04
N GLN A 273 13.74 -13.08 6.43
CA GLN A 273 13.95 -12.43 5.13
C GLN A 273 15.07 -11.38 5.15
N PHE A 274 15.15 -10.56 6.20
CA PHE A 274 16.28 -9.65 6.37
C PHE A 274 17.60 -10.38 6.62
N GLN A 275 17.56 -11.49 7.38
CA GLN A 275 18.73 -12.31 7.62
C GLN A 275 19.26 -12.93 6.30
N THR A 276 18.39 -13.48 5.47
CA THR A 276 18.73 -13.98 4.12
C THR A 276 19.37 -12.90 3.26
N MET A 277 18.91 -11.65 3.33
CA MET A 277 19.56 -10.53 2.62
C MET A 277 20.96 -10.25 3.17
N LEU A 278 21.15 -10.26 4.49
CA LEU A 278 22.46 -10.03 5.11
C LEU A 278 23.46 -11.16 4.84
N ASP A 279 22.98 -12.39 4.75
CA ASP A 279 23.81 -13.58 4.49
C ASP A 279 24.16 -13.74 3.00
N TYR A 280 23.47 -13.02 2.10
CA TYR A 280 23.74 -13.08 0.67
C TYR A 280 25.11 -12.50 0.32
N PRO A 281 25.98 -13.27 -0.38
CA PRO A 281 27.35 -12.86 -0.66
C PRO A 281 27.40 -11.86 -1.83
N LEU A 282 27.03 -10.60 -1.56
CA LEU A 282 27.03 -9.54 -2.57
C LEU A 282 28.41 -9.35 -3.22
N GLN A 283 28.49 -9.40 -4.55
CA GLN A 283 29.67 -8.99 -5.32
C GLN A 283 29.91 -7.48 -5.24
N ALA A 284 31.12 -7.01 -5.59
CA ALA A 284 31.52 -5.60 -5.42
C ALA A 284 30.61 -4.60 -6.16
N ASN A 285 29.96 -5.04 -7.24
CA ASN A 285 29.03 -4.27 -8.07
C ASN A 285 27.55 -4.60 -7.81
N GLN A 286 27.26 -5.13 -6.63
CA GLN A 286 25.91 -5.40 -6.15
C GLN A 286 25.62 -4.66 -4.85
N PHE A 287 24.37 -4.22 -4.72
CA PHE A 287 23.85 -3.61 -3.50
C PHE A 287 22.36 -3.85 -3.34
N PHE A 288 21.91 -3.82 -2.08
CA PHE A 288 20.49 -3.78 -1.74
C PHE A 288 19.97 -2.35 -1.74
N LEU A 289 18.73 -2.18 -2.16
CA LEU A 289 18.05 -0.89 -2.11
C LEU A 289 16.57 -1.11 -1.79
N GLN A 290 16.01 -0.27 -0.92
CA GLN A 290 14.56 -0.24 -0.71
C GLN A 290 13.94 0.87 -1.55
N VAL A 291 12.91 0.53 -2.33
CA VAL A 291 12.26 1.44 -3.27
C VAL A 291 10.73 1.39 -3.16
N GLY A 292 10.06 2.41 -3.71
CA GLY A 292 8.60 2.46 -3.77
C GLY A 292 7.89 2.86 -2.47
N TRP A 293 6.68 2.35 -2.29
CA TRP A 293 5.79 2.78 -1.20
C TRP A 293 6.14 2.18 0.18
N GLY A 294 6.85 1.04 0.20
CA GLY A 294 7.16 0.29 1.42
C GLY A 294 8.04 1.00 2.45
N GLY A 295 9.09 1.71 1.99
CA GLY A 295 10.20 2.18 2.86
C GLY A 295 9.88 3.27 3.89
N GLY A 296 8.67 3.82 3.94
CA GLY A 296 8.27 4.75 5.00
C GLY A 296 9.19 5.97 5.16
N TRP A 297 9.36 6.48 6.40
CA TRP A 297 10.19 7.64 6.72
C TRP A 297 11.69 7.32 6.74
N GLU A 298 12.11 6.19 7.32
CA GLU A 298 13.54 5.82 7.42
C GLU A 298 14.25 5.80 6.08
N GLN A 299 13.60 5.27 5.05
CA GLN A 299 14.23 5.07 3.73
C GLN A 299 14.06 6.26 2.79
N LYS A 300 13.29 7.26 3.23
CA LYS A 300 13.00 8.49 2.47
C LYS A 300 13.59 9.73 3.14
N THR A 301 14.34 9.54 4.21
CA THR A 301 14.97 10.59 4.99
C THR A 301 16.32 10.12 5.51
N LEU A 302 16.96 10.94 6.35
CA LEU A 302 18.25 10.65 6.97
C LEU A 302 18.06 10.21 8.42
N GLY A 303 17.09 9.32 8.66
CA GLY A 303 16.54 9.07 9.99
C GLY A 303 17.57 8.76 11.06
N GLU A 304 18.53 7.90 10.75
CA GLU A 304 19.70 7.62 11.59
C GLU A 304 20.47 8.88 12.02
N HIS A 305 20.82 9.74 11.06
CA HIS A 305 21.54 10.99 11.34
C HIS A 305 20.69 11.98 12.13
N LEU A 306 19.40 12.09 11.81
CA LEU A 306 18.49 13.02 12.49
C LEU A 306 18.26 12.62 13.96
N LYS A 307 18.21 11.31 14.24
CA LYS A 307 18.06 10.76 15.59
C LYS A 307 19.26 10.96 16.51
N SER A 308 20.41 11.39 15.98
CA SER A 308 21.58 11.70 16.80
C SER A 308 21.36 12.88 17.76
N ASN A 309 20.33 13.70 17.52
CA ASN A 309 19.95 14.82 18.39
C ASN A 309 18.49 14.66 18.83
N GLU A 310 18.29 14.31 20.09
CA GLU A 310 16.95 14.09 20.65
C GLU A 310 16.10 15.37 20.65
N ALA A 311 16.69 16.52 21.01
CA ALA A 311 15.95 17.79 21.04
C ALA A 311 15.45 18.17 19.63
N PHE A 312 16.28 17.96 18.62
CA PHE A 312 15.88 18.14 17.22
C PHE A 312 14.72 17.20 16.85
N MET A 313 14.84 15.91 17.18
CA MET A 313 13.78 14.94 16.88
C MET A 313 12.46 15.32 17.54
N ARG A 314 12.47 15.71 18.83
CA ARG A 314 11.25 16.13 19.53
C ARG A 314 10.60 17.33 18.84
N ALA A 315 11.39 18.34 18.48
CA ALA A 315 10.88 19.52 17.79
C ALA A 315 10.26 19.23 16.41
N ILE A 316 10.84 18.33 15.60
CA ILE A 316 10.23 18.01 14.30
C ILE A 316 8.98 17.13 14.43
N LEU A 317 8.88 16.34 15.49
CA LEU A 317 7.74 15.46 15.74
C LEU A 317 6.53 16.22 16.29
N GLU A 318 6.75 17.33 17.00
CA GLU A 318 5.69 18.22 17.49
C GLU A 318 4.78 18.72 16.36
N SER A 319 3.51 18.94 16.68
CA SER A 319 2.52 19.43 15.72
C SER A 319 2.84 20.85 15.25
N GLU A 320 2.38 21.22 14.05
CA GLU A 320 2.48 22.61 13.55
C GLU A 320 1.80 23.62 14.49
N ARG A 321 0.74 23.21 15.21
CA ARG A 321 0.07 24.05 16.22
C ARG A 321 0.96 24.38 17.42
N ALA A 322 1.94 23.54 17.70
CA ALA A 322 2.94 23.72 18.74
C ALA A 322 4.25 24.31 18.21
N ASN A 323 4.24 24.90 16.99
CA ASN A 323 5.43 25.38 16.28
C ASN A 323 6.44 24.27 15.88
N GLY A 324 5.99 23.01 15.81
CA GLY A 324 6.77 21.91 15.25
C GLY A 324 6.53 21.69 13.74
N TRP A 325 7.04 20.58 13.20
CA TRP A 325 6.93 20.23 11.77
C TRP A 325 5.90 19.12 11.47
N GLY A 326 5.17 18.66 12.48
CA GLY A 326 4.06 17.71 12.33
C GLY A 326 4.45 16.31 11.88
N VAL A 327 5.74 15.95 11.91
CA VAL A 327 6.25 14.67 11.40
C VAL A 327 5.66 13.49 12.19
N GLY A 328 5.42 13.68 13.49
CA GLY A 328 4.88 12.66 14.39
C GLY A 328 3.39 12.38 14.19
N ARG A 329 2.64 13.24 13.48
CA ARG A 329 1.17 13.13 13.32
C ARG A 329 0.46 12.84 14.65
N GLU A 330 0.68 13.73 15.62
CA GLU A 330 0.12 13.66 16.98
C GLU A 330 0.68 12.52 17.87
N HIS A 331 1.65 11.75 17.38
CA HIS A 331 2.35 10.73 18.17
C HIS A 331 3.75 11.21 18.53
N MET A 332 4.01 11.32 19.83
CA MET A 332 5.35 11.54 20.37
C MET A 332 5.82 10.24 21.05
N PRO A 333 6.86 9.56 20.53
CA PRO A 333 7.40 8.39 21.20
C PRO A 333 8.14 8.80 22.49
N GLU A 334 8.12 7.91 23.49
CA GLU A 334 8.90 8.09 24.72
C GLU A 334 10.39 8.20 24.39
N ASN A 335 10.89 7.24 23.60
CA ASN A 335 12.24 7.22 23.06
C ASN A 335 12.23 7.56 21.56
N VAL A 336 12.88 8.67 21.17
CA VAL A 336 12.96 9.10 19.76
C VAL A 336 13.68 8.09 18.86
N GLN A 337 14.51 7.21 19.42
CA GLN A 337 15.19 6.14 18.67
C GLN A 337 14.21 5.11 18.12
N ASP A 338 13.04 4.96 18.75
CA ASP A 338 11.97 4.08 18.28
C ASP A 338 11.12 4.69 17.15
N PHE A 339 11.28 5.98 16.85
CA PHE A 339 10.64 6.59 15.68
C PHE A 339 11.27 6.04 14.39
N PRO A 340 10.54 5.87 13.28
CA PRO A 340 9.11 5.72 13.24
C PRO A 340 8.74 4.37 13.87
N ILE A 341 7.70 4.38 14.69
CA ILE A 341 7.22 3.19 15.40
C ILE A 341 6.55 2.18 14.46
N SER A 342 6.16 2.63 13.26
CA SER A 342 5.35 1.88 12.32
C SER A 342 6.13 1.44 11.07
N ARG A 343 5.76 0.28 10.53
CA ARG A 343 6.18 -0.19 9.19
C ARG A 343 4.99 -0.74 8.44
N ARG A 344 5.07 -0.67 7.11
CA ARG A 344 4.15 -1.36 6.20
C ARG A 344 4.70 -2.74 5.97
N VAL A 345 3.91 -3.76 6.29
CA VAL A 345 4.30 -5.16 6.17
C VAL A 345 3.21 -5.91 5.44
N VAL A 346 3.63 -6.81 4.57
CA VAL A 346 2.73 -7.73 3.89
C VAL A 346 2.21 -8.76 4.88
N MET A 347 0.92 -9.02 4.83
CA MET A 347 0.27 -10.01 5.69
C MET A 347 -0.04 -11.27 4.90
N ALA A 348 0.32 -12.43 5.46
CA ALA A 348 -0.20 -13.72 5.06
C ALA A 348 -1.40 -14.11 5.92
N TYR A 349 -2.23 -15.02 5.39
CA TYR A 349 -3.44 -15.49 6.04
C TYR A 349 -3.43 -17.00 6.15
N ARG A 350 -3.68 -17.52 7.34
CA ARG A 350 -4.04 -18.92 7.53
C ARG A 350 -5.55 -19.06 7.42
N ARG A 351 -6.02 -20.03 6.64
CA ARG A 351 -7.44 -20.35 6.51
C ARG A 351 -7.74 -21.72 7.10
N ASN A 352 -8.95 -21.94 7.63
CA ASN A 352 -9.44 -23.28 7.96
C ASN A 352 -9.96 -24.01 6.69
N ALA A 353 -10.39 -25.26 6.85
CA ALA A 353 -10.94 -26.06 5.76
C ALA A 353 -12.20 -25.45 5.12
N GLN A 354 -12.88 -24.54 5.84
CA GLN A 354 -14.06 -23.80 5.40
C GLN A 354 -13.71 -22.48 4.70
N GLY A 355 -12.41 -22.16 4.56
CA GLY A 355 -11.93 -20.94 3.90
C GLY A 355 -11.92 -19.69 4.77
N GLU A 356 -12.30 -19.79 6.04
CA GLU A 356 -12.31 -18.66 6.99
C GLU A 356 -10.90 -18.33 7.46
N ILE A 357 -10.57 -17.04 7.55
CA ILE A 357 -9.26 -16.57 8.03
C ILE A 357 -9.16 -16.85 9.54
N THR A 358 -8.24 -17.74 9.93
CA THR A 358 -7.99 -18.13 11.31
C THR A 358 -6.80 -17.41 11.94
N ALA A 359 -5.86 -16.92 11.11
CA ALA A 359 -4.74 -16.11 11.58
C ALA A 359 -4.28 -15.14 10.51
N GLU A 360 -3.74 -13.99 10.94
CA GLU A 360 -3.02 -13.05 10.09
C GLU A 360 -1.58 -12.94 10.58
N ILE A 361 -0.62 -13.16 9.70
CA ILE A 361 0.79 -13.31 10.06
C ILE A 361 1.60 -12.32 9.23
N PRO A 362 2.41 -11.44 9.85
CA PRO A 362 3.40 -10.63 9.12
C PRO A 362 4.34 -11.54 8.32
N ALA A 363 4.37 -11.35 7.00
CA ALA A 363 5.01 -12.29 6.08
C ALA A 363 6.24 -11.72 5.36
N SER A 364 6.20 -10.45 4.93
CA SER A 364 7.30 -9.87 4.15
C SER A 364 7.38 -8.35 4.29
N PRO A 365 8.59 -7.75 4.36
CA PRO A 365 8.74 -6.31 4.19
C PRO A 365 8.52 -5.92 2.71
N LEU A 366 8.27 -4.64 2.43
CA LEU A 366 7.94 -4.20 1.06
C LEU A 366 9.11 -3.52 0.36
N GLY A 367 9.24 -3.79 -0.95
CA GLY A 367 10.02 -2.98 -1.88
C GLY A 367 11.54 -3.13 -1.79
N TRP A 368 12.06 -4.25 -1.28
CA TRP A 368 13.49 -4.52 -1.33
C TRP A 368 13.91 -5.11 -2.68
N VAL A 369 14.99 -4.59 -3.25
CA VAL A 369 15.56 -5.04 -4.51
C VAL A 369 17.07 -5.28 -4.38
N LEU A 370 17.59 -6.26 -5.13
CA LEU A 370 19.01 -6.44 -5.38
C LEU A 370 19.36 -5.77 -6.71
N VAL A 371 20.26 -4.80 -6.70
CA VAL A 371 20.71 -4.12 -7.90
C VAL A 371 22.10 -4.64 -8.26
N SER A 372 22.20 -5.21 -9.46
CA SER A 372 23.45 -5.64 -10.08
C SER A 372 23.83 -4.67 -11.19
N VAL A 373 25.05 -4.15 -11.14
CA VAL A 373 25.51 -3.07 -12.02
C VAL A 373 26.59 -3.61 -12.97
N GLY A 374 26.48 -3.30 -14.25
CA GLY A 374 27.52 -3.58 -15.25
C GLY A 374 27.79 -2.38 -16.16
N ASN A 375 28.91 -2.39 -16.87
CA ASN A 375 29.26 -1.46 -17.94
C ASN A 375 30.15 -2.18 -18.96
N ASP A 376 30.91 -1.46 -19.78
CA ASP A 376 31.81 -2.07 -20.79
C ASP A 376 32.98 -2.83 -20.15
N ASP A 377 33.45 -2.40 -18.98
CA ASP A 377 34.57 -2.97 -18.24
C ASP A 377 34.13 -3.92 -17.09
N LEU A 378 32.83 -3.96 -16.81
CA LEU A 378 32.24 -4.62 -15.64
C LEU A 378 31.06 -5.48 -16.07
N ALA A 379 31.22 -6.80 -16.03
CA ALA A 379 30.12 -7.72 -16.29
C ALA A 379 28.99 -7.54 -15.27
N ILE A 380 27.74 -7.71 -15.72
CA ILE A 380 26.59 -7.79 -14.81
C ILE A 380 26.61 -9.16 -14.14
N PRO A 381 26.70 -9.25 -12.80
CA PRO A 381 26.63 -10.51 -12.10
C PRO A 381 25.30 -11.22 -12.35
N GLU A 382 25.36 -12.53 -12.55
CA GLU A 382 24.17 -13.35 -12.40
C GLU A 382 23.72 -13.35 -10.94
N THR A 383 22.43 -13.54 -10.72
CA THR A 383 21.84 -13.64 -9.40
C THR A 383 21.23 -15.02 -9.23
N ASP A 384 21.70 -15.72 -8.22
CA ASP A 384 21.18 -16.99 -7.72
C ASP A 384 20.21 -16.78 -6.55
N TRP A 385 19.71 -15.55 -6.36
CA TRP A 385 18.79 -15.22 -5.28
C TRP A 385 17.55 -16.14 -5.33
N GLN A 386 17.44 -17.00 -4.33
CA GLN A 386 16.25 -17.78 -4.06
C GLN A 386 15.60 -17.24 -2.79
N PRO A 387 14.35 -16.73 -2.86
CA PRO A 387 13.62 -16.36 -1.66
C PRO A 387 13.34 -17.62 -0.84
N GLU A 388 13.52 -17.55 0.47
CA GLU A 388 12.93 -18.52 1.41
C GLU A 388 11.42 -18.27 1.45
N PHE A 389 10.68 -18.89 0.54
CA PHE A 389 9.25 -19.15 0.75
C PHE A 389 9.13 -20.59 1.19
N THR A 390 8.60 -20.85 2.39
CA THR A 390 8.14 -22.21 2.69
C THR A 390 6.99 -22.52 1.75
N GLU A 391 6.92 -23.73 1.18
CA GLU A 391 5.81 -24.14 0.31
C GLU A 391 4.43 -24.04 1.02
N ASP A 392 4.40 -23.97 2.36
CA ASP A 392 3.21 -23.67 3.17
C ASP A 392 2.85 -22.16 3.26
N ASP A 393 3.76 -21.26 2.85
CA ASP A 393 3.56 -19.80 2.71
C ASP A 393 3.11 -19.46 1.27
N GLU A 394 2.41 -20.39 0.65
CA GLU A 394 1.75 -20.17 -0.62
C GLU A 394 0.83 -18.94 -0.45
N TYR A 395 1.08 -17.87 -1.20
CA TYR A 395 0.07 -16.85 -1.48
C TYR A 395 -1.00 -17.51 -2.33
N THR A 396 -1.71 -18.50 -1.77
CA THR A 396 -2.84 -19.14 -2.41
C THR A 396 -4.08 -18.40 -1.99
N PRO A 397 -4.74 -17.70 -2.91
CA PRO A 397 -6.18 -17.65 -2.90
C PRO A 397 -6.63 -19.04 -3.32
N SER A 398 -6.75 -19.96 -2.37
CA SER A 398 -7.60 -21.12 -2.60
C SER A 398 -9.04 -20.59 -2.59
N ALA A 399 -9.62 -20.50 -3.79
CA ALA A 399 -11.06 -20.60 -3.89
C ALA A 399 -11.45 -21.93 -3.22
N PRO A 400 -12.51 -21.99 -2.39
CA PRO A 400 -13.08 -23.27 -2.04
C PRO A 400 -13.44 -23.96 -3.37
N VAL A 401 -12.93 -25.18 -3.56
CA VAL A 401 -13.45 -26.08 -4.60
C VAL A 401 -14.87 -26.42 -4.16
N ILE A 402 -15.83 -25.62 -4.61
CA ILE A 402 -17.23 -25.99 -4.59
C ILE A 402 -17.40 -26.84 -5.84
N GLU A 403 -17.44 -28.16 -5.68
CA GLU A 403 -18.01 -29.03 -6.71
C GLU A 403 -19.41 -28.48 -7.07
N PRO A 404 -19.75 -28.37 -8.36
CA PRO A 404 -21.03 -27.80 -8.75
C PRO A 404 -22.16 -28.59 -8.08
N PRO A 405 -23.06 -27.96 -7.30
CA PRO A 405 -24.20 -28.66 -6.77
C PRO A 405 -25.01 -29.18 -7.95
N GLN A 406 -25.33 -30.47 -7.93
CA GLN A 406 -26.33 -31.02 -8.81
C GLN A 406 -27.63 -30.23 -8.61
N GLU A 407 -28.15 -29.69 -9.71
CA GLU A 407 -29.42 -28.98 -9.74
C GLU A 407 -30.55 -29.90 -9.27
N GLU A 408 -30.99 -29.74 -8.03
CA GLU A 408 -32.37 -30.02 -7.67
C GLU A 408 -33.10 -28.70 -7.41
N LYS A 409 -33.90 -28.30 -8.40
CA LYS A 409 -34.83 -27.19 -8.30
C LYS A 409 -35.88 -27.52 -7.23
N MET A 410 -35.73 -26.95 -6.04
CA MET A 410 -36.86 -26.77 -5.12
C MET A 410 -37.32 -25.30 -5.16
N PRO A 411 -38.64 -25.04 -5.25
CA PRO A 411 -39.16 -23.70 -5.31
C PRO A 411 -38.96 -22.97 -3.97
N ILE A 412 -38.31 -21.80 -4.00
CA ILE A 412 -38.16 -20.92 -2.85
C ILE A 412 -39.52 -20.29 -2.54
N VAL A 413 -40.22 -20.84 -1.55
CA VAL A 413 -41.32 -20.16 -0.88
C VAL A 413 -40.70 -19.23 0.18
N LYS A 414 -40.92 -17.92 0.06
CA LYS A 414 -40.51 -16.94 1.09
C LYS A 414 -41.18 -17.32 2.42
N PRO A 415 -40.44 -17.55 3.53
CA PRO A 415 -41.06 -17.79 4.82
C PRO A 415 -41.82 -16.54 5.28
N ALA A 416 -42.98 -16.75 5.92
CA ALA A 416 -43.79 -15.68 6.47
C ALA A 416 -43.03 -14.92 7.57
N SER A 417 -43.14 -13.59 7.61
CA SER A 417 -42.48 -12.73 8.59
C SER A 417 -42.90 -13.06 10.03
N LYS A 418 -41.94 -13.15 10.96
CA LYS A 418 -42.23 -13.34 12.41
C LYS A 418 -43.16 -12.22 12.95
N PRO A 419 -43.97 -12.49 13.99
CA PRO A 419 -44.77 -11.48 14.67
C PRO A 419 -43.90 -10.45 15.41
N LEU A 420 -44.47 -9.29 15.76
CA LEU A 420 -43.78 -8.25 16.52
C LEU A 420 -43.61 -8.69 17.99
N VAL A 421 -42.38 -8.65 18.48
CA VAL A 421 -42.01 -8.83 19.88
C VAL A 421 -42.21 -7.50 20.61
N GLU A 422 -42.92 -7.54 21.74
CA GLU A 422 -43.28 -6.33 22.51
C GLU A 422 -42.16 -5.88 23.46
N SER A 423 -41.37 -6.81 24.00
CA SER A 423 -40.27 -6.55 24.93
C SER A 423 -39.29 -7.72 24.94
N PHE A 424 -38.01 -7.45 25.21
CA PHE A 424 -36.94 -8.44 25.28
C PHE A 424 -36.32 -8.50 26.68
N GLU A 425 -36.07 -9.72 27.17
CA GLU A 425 -35.28 -9.96 28.40
C GLU A 425 -33.82 -10.35 28.07
N ALA A 426 -33.51 -10.56 26.79
CA ALA A 426 -32.19 -10.93 26.27
C ALA A 426 -31.98 -10.35 24.86
N ILE A 427 -30.75 -10.37 24.35
CA ILE A 427 -30.41 -9.80 23.03
C ILE A 427 -31.31 -10.42 21.93
N PRO A 428 -31.97 -9.59 21.08
CA PRO A 428 -32.84 -10.06 19.99
C PRO A 428 -32.14 -11.01 19.02
N GLN A 429 -32.87 -11.96 18.44
CA GLN A 429 -32.34 -12.92 17.48
C GLN A 429 -32.62 -12.49 16.03
N ILE A 430 -31.85 -13.03 15.08
CA ILE A 430 -32.05 -12.77 13.66
C ILE A 430 -33.47 -13.16 13.22
N GLY A 431 -34.11 -12.26 12.47
CA GLY A 431 -35.49 -12.35 12.01
C GLY A 431 -36.54 -11.89 13.01
N ASP A 432 -36.17 -11.58 14.26
CA ASP A 432 -37.11 -10.97 15.21
C ASP A 432 -37.49 -9.57 14.76
N ARG A 433 -38.74 -9.19 15.03
CA ARG A 433 -39.28 -7.89 14.65
C ARG A 433 -39.79 -7.16 15.87
N PHE A 434 -39.49 -5.88 15.99
CA PHE A 434 -39.94 -5.08 17.13
C PHE A 434 -40.09 -3.60 16.76
N LYS A 435 -40.75 -2.84 17.64
CA LYS A 435 -40.88 -1.38 17.53
C LYS A 435 -39.74 -0.73 18.31
N GLY A 436 -38.74 -0.22 17.60
CA GLY A 436 -37.64 0.53 18.21
C GLY A 436 -37.95 2.02 18.26
N GLU A 437 -37.53 2.68 19.34
CA GLU A 437 -37.68 4.13 19.52
C GLU A 437 -36.39 4.84 19.10
N VAL A 438 -36.48 5.80 18.19
CA VAL A 438 -35.32 6.54 17.66
C VAL A 438 -34.75 7.44 18.74
N PHE A 439 -33.44 7.32 19.00
CA PHE A 439 -32.71 8.27 19.85
C PHE A 439 -31.61 9.04 19.11
N ASN A 440 -31.17 8.56 17.94
CA ASN A 440 -30.22 9.28 17.10
C ASN A 440 -30.41 8.96 15.61
N GLN A 441 -30.13 9.94 14.75
CA GLN A 441 -30.13 9.80 13.30
C GLN A 441 -28.91 10.53 12.69
N GLU A 442 -28.06 9.78 12.00
CA GLU A 442 -26.94 10.33 11.23
C GLU A 442 -27.14 10.03 9.73
N GLY A 443 -27.53 11.06 8.97
CA GLY A 443 -27.91 10.89 7.57
C GLY A 443 -29.14 9.99 7.41
N ARG A 444 -28.98 8.82 6.80
CA ARG A 444 -30.04 7.79 6.70
C ARG A 444 -29.91 6.71 7.76
N ALA A 445 -28.84 6.66 8.54
CA ALA A 445 -28.69 5.69 9.62
C ALA A 445 -29.56 6.07 10.83
N LEU A 446 -30.13 5.09 11.51
CA LEU A 446 -30.92 5.28 12.74
C LEU A 446 -30.34 4.44 13.88
N GLU A 447 -30.27 5.03 15.06
CA GLU A 447 -30.02 4.32 16.32
C GLU A 447 -31.29 4.33 17.16
N LEU A 448 -31.64 3.15 17.68
CA LEU A 448 -32.93 2.89 18.29
C LEU A 448 -32.78 2.16 19.62
N PHE A 449 -33.62 2.53 20.60
CA PHE A 449 -33.80 1.75 21.81
C PHE A 449 -34.52 0.44 21.50
N ILE A 450 -34.11 -0.64 22.16
CA ILE A 450 -34.74 -1.94 22.05
C ILE A 450 -35.70 -2.11 23.23
N PRO A 451 -36.99 -2.39 23.00
CA PRO A 451 -37.96 -2.55 24.10
C PRO A 451 -37.50 -3.61 25.12
N GLY A 452 -37.42 -3.23 26.39
CA GLY A 452 -37.03 -4.13 27.49
C GLY A 452 -35.53 -4.24 27.76
N LEU A 453 -34.67 -3.64 26.93
CA LEU A 453 -33.21 -3.66 27.13
C LEU A 453 -32.66 -2.25 27.41
N ASP A 454 -31.66 -2.22 28.29
CA ASP A 454 -30.86 -1.03 28.58
C ASP A 454 -29.87 -0.77 27.42
N ASP A 455 -29.71 0.49 27.04
CA ASP A 455 -28.87 0.92 25.91
C ASP A 455 -27.37 0.70 26.16
N THR A 456 -26.96 0.52 27.41
CA THR A 456 -25.61 0.09 27.78
C THR A 456 -25.39 -1.42 27.62
N VAL A 457 -26.45 -2.18 27.34
CA VAL A 457 -26.40 -3.62 27.05
C VAL A 457 -26.56 -3.87 25.55
N ALA A 458 -27.59 -3.29 24.94
CA ALA A 458 -27.81 -3.41 23.50
C ALA A 458 -28.60 -2.23 22.91
N ALA A 459 -28.19 -1.80 21.72
CA ALA A 459 -28.89 -0.78 20.93
C ALA A 459 -29.07 -1.27 19.51
N ALA A 460 -30.19 -0.91 18.87
CA ALA A 460 -30.46 -1.28 17.50
C ALA A 460 -29.93 -0.21 16.53
N TYR A 461 -29.35 -0.67 15.42
CA TYR A 461 -28.78 0.18 14.38
C TYR A 461 -29.36 -0.21 13.03
N ILE A 462 -30.00 0.74 12.35
CA ILE A 462 -30.41 0.60 10.96
C ILE A 462 -29.43 1.38 10.10
N GLY A 463 -28.70 0.68 9.24
CA GLY A 463 -27.74 1.29 8.32
C GLY A 463 -28.42 2.13 7.23
N PRO A 464 -27.67 3.02 6.55
CA PRO A 464 -28.20 3.85 5.47
C PRO A 464 -28.87 3.06 4.33
N ASP A 465 -28.36 1.87 4.02
CA ASP A 465 -28.90 1.00 2.96
C ASP A 465 -30.13 0.21 3.41
N ASP A 466 -30.25 0.00 4.72
CA ASP A 466 -31.36 -0.69 5.38
C ASP A 466 -32.48 0.27 5.83
N ASN A 467 -32.29 1.58 5.63
CA ASN A 467 -33.30 2.63 5.78
C ASN A 467 -33.50 3.36 4.43
N PRO A 468 -34.34 2.82 3.53
CA PRO A 468 -34.49 3.36 2.18
C PRO A 468 -35.22 4.71 2.12
N THR A 469 -35.75 5.22 3.24
CA THR A 469 -36.44 6.51 3.28
C THR A 469 -35.49 7.66 3.58
N SER A 470 -35.74 8.82 2.96
CA SER A 470 -35.12 10.10 3.31
C SER A 470 -35.87 10.84 4.42
N LYS A 471 -36.83 10.19 5.10
CA LYS A 471 -37.59 10.78 6.19
C LYS A 471 -36.65 11.13 7.35
N LYS A 472 -36.82 12.34 7.88
CA LYS A 472 -36.21 12.75 9.16
C LYS A 472 -37.08 12.24 10.31
N TYR A 473 -36.43 11.65 11.29
CA TYR A 473 -37.03 11.14 12.52
C TYR A 473 -36.67 12.09 13.66
N ALA A 474 -37.66 12.37 14.52
CA ALA A 474 -37.41 13.01 15.79
C ALA A 474 -37.04 11.94 16.84
N GLU A 475 -36.34 12.36 17.89
CA GLU A 475 -36.18 11.53 19.09
C GLU A 475 -37.56 11.15 19.64
N GLY A 476 -37.77 9.87 19.95
CA GLY A 476 -39.06 9.30 20.35
C GLY A 476 -39.91 8.73 19.20
N ASP A 477 -39.52 8.93 17.94
CA ASP A 477 -40.24 8.33 16.81
C ASP A 477 -40.09 6.80 16.81
N ILE A 478 -41.20 6.10 16.50
CA ILE A 478 -41.20 4.64 16.46
C ILE A 478 -40.94 4.10 15.05
N VAL A 479 -40.01 3.15 14.95
CA VAL A 479 -39.64 2.46 13.70
C VAL A 479 -39.73 0.94 13.88
N ILE A 480 -40.33 0.25 12.91
CA ILE A 480 -40.37 -1.21 12.92
C ILE A 480 -39.05 -1.73 12.37
N CYS A 481 -38.38 -2.53 13.19
CA CYS A 481 -37.10 -3.16 12.90
C CYS A 481 -37.29 -4.64 12.67
N GLU A 482 -36.55 -5.19 11.72
CA GLU A 482 -36.29 -6.62 11.62
C GLU A 482 -34.79 -6.86 11.80
N VAL A 483 -34.42 -7.71 12.75
CA VAL A 483 -33.03 -8.01 13.06
C VAL A 483 -32.41 -8.81 11.92
N ILE A 484 -31.33 -8.30 11.35
CA ILE A 484 -30.57 -8.93 10.25
C ILE A 484 -29.18 -9.40 10.68
N GLY A 485 -28.68 -8.92 11.82
CA GLY A 485 -27.37 -9.29 12.34
C GLY A 485 -27.12 -8.78 13.74
N LEU A 486 -26.05 -9.27 14.36
CA LEU A 486 -25.59 -8.85 15.69
C LEU A 486 -24.10 -8.53 15.61
N LYS A 487 -23.67 -7.42 16.21
CA LYS A 487 -22.29 -6.95 16.18
C LYS A 487 -21.86 -6.46 17.57
N GLN A 488 -20.81 -7.03 18.13
CA GLN A 488 -20.28 -6.58 19.42
C GLN A 488 -19.43 -5.31 19.26
N ILE A 489 -19.78 -4.23 19.96
CA ILE A 489 -19.02 -2.96 19.98
C ILE A 489 -18.65 -2.63 21.43
N GLY A 490 -17.42 -2.98 21.82
CA GLY A 490 -16.98 -2.84 23.20
C GLY A 490 -17.80 -3.74 24.13
N ARG A 491 -18.47 -3.15 25.13
CA ARG A 491 -19.34 -3.88 26.08
C ARG A 491 -20.81 -3.93 25.64
N ILE A 492 -21.18 -3.22 24.57
CA ILE A 492 -22.57 -3.11 24.08
C ILE A 492 -22.73 -4.03 22.86
N CYS A 493 -23.86 -4.72 22.78
CA CYS A 493 -24.26 -5.46 21.58
C CYS A 493 -25.05 -4.54 20.64
N GLN A 494 -24.50 -4.24 19.46
CA GLN A 494 -25.23 -3.51 18.43
C GLN A 494 -26.07 -4.51 17.60
N VAL A 495 -27.39 -4.36 17.67
CA VAL A 495 -28.34 -5.17 16.92
C VAL A 495 -28.54 -4.53 15.55
N GLN A 496 -28.05 -5.17 14.48
CA GLN A 496 -28.21 -4.67 13.13
C GLN A 496 -29.61 -4.99 12.62
N CYS A 497 -30.32 -3.96 12.21
CA CYS A 497 -31.71 -4.03 11.81
C CYS A 497 -31.90 -3.50 10.39
N ARG A 498 -32.91 -4.03 9.69
CA ARG A 498 -33.52 -3.35 8.56
C ARG A 498 -34.86 -2.78 8.92
N LYS A 499 -35.19 -1.64 8.30
CA LYS A 499 -36.49 -1.02 8.46
C LYS A 499 -37.53 -1.80 7.65
N VAL A 500 -38.66 -2.13 8.27
CA VAL A 500 -39.81 -2.79 7.63
C VAL A 500 -41.00 -1.85 7.48
#